data_AF-A0A6A4HBI4-F1
#
_entry.id   AF-A0A6A4HBI4-F1
#
_cell.length_a   1.000
_cell.length_b   1.000
_cell.length_c   1.000
_cell.angle_alpha   90.00
_cell.angle_beta   90.00
_cell.angle_gamma   90.00
#
_symmetry.space_group_name_H-M   'P 1'
#
loop_
_entity.id
_entity.type
_entity.pdbx_description
1 polymer ?
#
loop_
_entity_poly.entity_id
_entity_poly.type
_entity_poly.pdbx_seq_one_letter_code
_entity_poly.pdbx_strand_id
1 'polypeptide(L)'
;MLQGSKKIRGKKGLLEKLVKDAPLEIFFEIFMHLEPGDLLQLARTSKDLRNVLMSKSSESIWRTARENIEPGLPRLPDDLSEPEYAHLLFFNTYCHVSH
;
A
#
# COMPACT_ATOMS: atom_id res chain seq x y z
N MET A 1 -35.06 35.54 0.92
CA MET A 1 -33.76 35.53 0.22
C MET A 1 -33.07 34.20 0.55
N LEU A 2 -33.03 33.25 -0.38
CA LEU A 2 -32.35 31.95 -0.16
C LEU A 2 -31.01 32.00 -0.90
N GLN A 3 -29.92 32.11 -0.15
CA GLN A 3 -28.57 32.04 -0.70
C GLN A 3 -28.28 30.59 -1.09
N GLY A 4 -28.23 30.33 -2.40
CA GLY A 4 -27.82 29.03 -2.93
C GLY A 4 -26.33 28.81 -2.69
N SER A 5 -25.97 27.79 -1.91
CA SER A 5 -24.59 27.37 -1.69
C SER A 5 -23.89 27.07 -3.03
N LYS A 6 -22.83 27.81 -3.35
CA LYS A 6 -21.99 27.55 -4.54
C LYS A 6 -21.35 26.16 -4.40
N LYS A 7 -21.76 25.22 -5.23
CA LYS A 7 -21.18 23.87 -5.30
C LYS A 7 -19.77 23.97 -5.92
N ILE A 8 -18.73 23.87 -5.11
CA ILE A 8 -17.35 23.80 -5.62
C ILE A 8 -17.21 22.48 -6.37
N ARG A 9 -17.10 22.57 -7.70
CA ARG A 9 -16.92 21.41 -8.57
C ARG A 9 -15.44 21.06 -8.57
N GLY A 10 -15.04 20.15 -7.69
CA GLY A 10 -13.66 19.64 -7.64
C GLY A 10 -13.22 19.11 -9.01
N LYS A 11 -11.93 19.26 -9.35
CA LYS A 11 -11.32 18.71 -10.57
C LYS A 11 -11.29 17.17 -10.48
N LYS A 12 -12.43 16.53 -10.74
CA LYS A 12 -12.51 15.07 -10.90
C LYS A 12 -11.65 14.68 -12.11
N GLY A 13 -10.73 13.73 -11.94
CA GLY A 13 -9.93 13.16 -13.03
C GLY A 13 -8.45 13.55 -13.07
N LEU A 14 -7.96 14.46 -12.22
CA LEU A 14 -6.52 14.77 -12.19
C LEU A 14 -5.69 13.54 -11.81
N LEU A 15 -6.11 12.81 -10.76
CA LEU A 15 -5.45 11.58 -10.34
C LEU A 15 -5.56 10.48 -11.42
N GLU A 16 -6.70 10.37 -12.09
CA GLU A 16 -6.86 9.42 -13.19
C GLU A 16 -5.87 9.71 -14.32
N LYS A 17 -5.71 10.98 -14.69
CA LYS A 17 -4.73 11.40 -15.69
C LYS A 17 -3.30 11.07 -15.24
N LEU A 18 -2.96 11.36 -13.99
CA LEU A 18 -1.64 11.01 -13.45
C LEU A 18 -1.39 9.50 -13.46
N VAL A 19 -2.36 8.68 -13.05
CA VAL A 19 -2.26 7.22 -13.06
C VAL A 19 -2.10 6.66 -14.47
N LYS A 20 -2.70 7.30 -15.49
CA LYS A 20 -2.60 6.86 -16.89
C LYS A 20 -1.33 7.33 -17.59
N ASP A 21 -0.86 8.53 -17.28
CA ASP A 21 0.23 9.19 -18.03
C ASP A 21 1.60 9.01 -17.35
N ALA A 22 1.66 8.70 -16.05
CA ALA A 22 2.92 8.55 -15.32
C ALA A 22 3.50 7.13 -15.46
N PRO A 23 4.84 7.00 -15.53
CA PRO A 23 5.52 5.72 -15.49
C PRO A 23 5.26 4.98 -14.16
N LEU A 24 5.28 3.64 -14.22
CA LEU A 24 5.01 2.78 -13.06
C LEU A 24 6.07 2.96 -11.95
N GLU A 25 7.29 3.30 -12.36
CA GLU A 25 8.46 3.53 -11.54
C GLU A 25 8.25 4.65 -10.51
N ILE A 26 7.52 5.70 -10.87
CA ILE A 26 7.19 6.78 -9.92
C ILE A 26 6.27 6.25 -8.82
N PHE A 27 5.30 5.38 -9.16
CA PHE A 27 4.45 4.76 -8.15
C PHE A 27 5.25 3.82 -7.25
N PHE A 28 6.21 3.09 -7.80
CA PHE A 28 7.10 2.24 -7.01
C PHE A 28 7.94 3.06 -6.02
N GLU A 29 8.51 4.18 -6.44
CA GLU A 29 9.21 5.11 -5.55
C GLU A 29 8.30 5.59 -4.41
N ILE A 30 7.07 6.00 -4.74
CA ILE A 30 6.08 6.41 -3.72
C ILE A 30 5.80 5.26 -2.75
N PHE A 31 5.61 4.03 -3.26
CA PHE A 31 5.32 2.86 -2.43
C PHE A 31 6.48 2.48 -1.52
N MET A 32 7.73 2.71 -1.94
CA MET A 32 8.93 2.46 -1.13
C MET A 32 9.03 3.38 0.10
N HIS A 33 8.33 4.50 0.12
CA HIS A 33 8.25 5.40 1.27
C HIS A 33 7.14 5.07 2.27
N LEU A 34 6.32 4.05 1.98
CA LEU A 34 5.18 3.66 2.83
C LEU A 34 5.58 2.62 3.87
N GLU A 35 4.75 2.46 4.90
CA GLU A 35 4.83 1.32 5.81
C GLU A 35 4.12 0.09 5.23
N PRO A 36 4.43 -1.14 5.68
CA PRO A 36 3.80 -2.35 5.13
C PRO A 36 2.28 -2.38 5.36
N GLY A 37 1.81 -1.79 6.46
CA GLY A 37 0.39 -1.63 6.74
C GLY A 37 -0.33 -0.76 5.70
N ASP A 38 0.30 0.32 5.25
CA ASP A 38 -0.23 1.20 4.21
C ASP A 38 -0.28 0.49 2.85
N LEU A 39 0.75 -0.28 2.50
CA LEU A 39 0.75 -1.08 1.26
C LEU A 39 -0.39 -2.10 1.25
N LEU A 40 -0.68 -2.73 2.38
CA LEU A 40 -1.82 -3.64 2.51
C LEU A 40 -3.16 -2.92 2.32
N GLN A 41 -3.33 -1.74 2.94
CA GLN A 41 -4.53 -0.94 2.71
C GLN A 41 -4.66 -0.54 1.25
N LEU A 42 -3.56 -0.09 0.64
CA LEU A 42 -3.54 0.33 -0.75
C LEU A 42 -3.93 -0.80 -1.70
N ALA A 43 -3.39 -2.00 -1.49
CA ALA A 43 -3.75 -3.21 -2.22
C ALA A 43 -5.23 -3.60 -2.06
N ARG A 44 -5.90 -3.19 -0.98
CA ARG A 44 -7.34 -3.45 -0.77
C ARG A 44 -8.25 -2.44 -1.47
N THR A 45 -7.73 -1.29 -1.89
CA THR A 45 -8.54 -0.23 -2.52
C THR A 45 -8.88 -0.50 -4.00
N SER A 46 -8.02 -1.22 -4.73
CA SER A 46 -8.19 -1.49 -6.17
C SER A 46 -7.62 -2.85 -6.56
N LYS A 47 -8.28 -3.51 -7.52
CA LYS A 47 -7.79 -4.77 -8.10
C LYS A 47 -6.46 -4.59 -8.84
N ASP A 48 -6.25 -3.45 -9.49
CA ASP A 48 -5.01 -3.18 -10.22
C ASP A 48 -3.84 -2.99 -9.24
N LEU A 49 -4.05 -2.20 -8.19
CA LEU A 49 -3.07 -2.03 -7.12
C LEU A 49 -2.76 -3.36 -6.42
N ARG A 50 -3.79 -4.19 -6.17
CA ARG A 50 -3.59 -5.54 -5.64
C ARG A 50 -2.71 -6.39 -6.55
N ASN A 51 -2.99 -6.40 -7.86
CA ASN A 51 -2.24 -7.21 -8.83
C ASN A 51 -0.78 -6.78 -8.91
N VAL A 52 -0.51 -5.48 -8.84
CA VAL A 52 0.85 -4.92 -8.80
C VAL A 52 1.53 -5.28 -7.49
N LEU A 53 0.97 -4.85 -6.36
CA LEU A 53 1.61 -4.97 -5.04
C LEU A 53 1.77 -6.42 -4.58
N MET A 54 0.86 -7.32 -4.93
CA MET A 54 0.94 -8.74 -4.53
C MET A 54 1.76 -9.60 -5.51
N SER A 55 2.42 -8.99 -6.49
CA SER A 55 3.29 -9.70 -7.43
C SER A 55 4.69 -9.90 -6.85
N LYS A 56 5.40 -10.93 -7.32
CA LYS A 56 6.82 -11.15 -6.97
C LYS A 56 7.72 -9.99 -7.37
N SER A 57 7.38 -9.25 -8.43
CA SER A 57 8.15 -8.08 -8.87
C SER A 57 8.13 -6.93 -7.87
N SER A 58 7.18 -6.91 -6.94
CA SER A 58 7.09 -5.88 -5.89
C SER A 58 7.80 -6.27 -4.59
N GLU A 59 8.53 -7.39 -4.53
CA GLU A 59 9.22 -7.84 -3.31
C GLU A 59 10.16 -6.77 -2.73
N SER A 60 10.92 -6.07 -3.58
CA SER A 60 11.80 -4.99 -3.15
C SER A 60 11.06 -3.81 -2.51
N ILE A 61 9.85 -3.51 -3.00
CA ILE A 61 8.99 -2.47 -2.45
C ILE A 61 8.57 -2.84 -1.03
N TRP A 62 8.12 -4.08 -0.83
CA TRP A 62 7.72 -4.55 0.49
C TRP A 62 8.87 -4.62 1.48
N ARG A 63 10.05 -5.09 1.03
CA ARG A 63 11.26 -5.10 1.85
C ARG A 63 11.63 -3.70 2.31
N THR A 64 11.65 -2.74 1.39
CA THR A 64 11.94 -1.33 1.72
C THR A 64 10.88 -0.76 2.67
N ALA A 65 9.60 -1.06 2.43
CA ALA A 65 8.52 -0.64 3.31
C ALA A 65 8.67 -1.20 4.73
N ARG A 66 9.13 -2.45 4.87
CA ARG A 66 9.41 -3.06 6.18
C ARG A 66 10.55 -2.34 6.90
N GLU A 67 11.57 -1.89 6.17
CA GLU A 67 12.70 -1.14 6.71
C GLU A 67 12.32 0.28 7.18
N ASN A 68 11.16 0.81 6.77
CA ASN A 68 10.67 2.12 7.22
C ASN A 68 10.08 2.10 8.66
N ILE A 69 9.86 0.94 9.26
CA ILE A 69 9.26 0.84 10.60
C ILE A 69 10.29 1.11 11.69
N GLU A 70 9.94 1.96 12.66
CA GLU A 70 10.77 2.27 13.84
C GLU A 70 9.99 2.08 15.17
N PRO A 71 10.58 1.41 16.20
CA PRO A 71 11.86 0.71 16.18
C PRO A 71 11.73 -0.58 15.36
N GLY A 72 12.66 -0.82 14.43
CA GLY A 72 12.65 -1.90 13.43
C GLY A 72 11.93 -3.21 13.80
N LEU A 73 11.30 -3.83 12.80
CA LEU A 73 10.55 -5.08 12.99
C LEU A 73 11.47 -6.29 13.24
N PRO A 74 10.96 -7.34 13.91
CA PRO A 74 11.65 -8.62 13.97
C PRO A 74 12.04 -9.14 12.58
N ARG A 75 13.04 -10.02 12.52
CA ARG A 75 13.44 -10.66 11.28
C ARG A 75 12.23 -11.35 10.63
N LEU A 76 12.06 -11.15 9.33
CA LEU A 76 11.11 -11.90 8.50
C LEU A 76 11.40 -13.40 8.62
N PRO A 77 10.45 -14.22 9.10
CA PRO A 77 10.57 -15.67 9.10
C PRO A 77 10.75 -16.22 7.68
N ASP A 78 11.57 -17.26 7.52
CA ASP A 78 11.94 -17.80 6.19
C ASP A 78 10.75 -18.49 5.47
N ASP A 79 9.68 -18.80 6.20
CA ASP A 79 8.43 -19.39 5.70
C ASP A 79 7.39 -18.35 5.26
N LEU A 80 7.64 -17.06 5.46
CA LEU A 80 6.71 -15.98 5.14
C LEU A 80 7.24 -15.06 4.04
N SER A 81 6.34 -14.66 3.14
CA SER A 81 6.60 -13.53 2.25
C SER A 81 6.40 -12.20 2.98
N GLU A 82 7.01 -11.12 2.45
CA GLU A 82 6.88 -9.78 3.04
C GLU A 82 5.41 -9.32 3.20
N PRO A 83 4.48 -9.52 2.22
CA PRO A 83 3.08 -9.16 2.41
C PRO A 83 2.35 -10.00 3.46
N GLU A 84 2.68 -11.29 3.58
CA GLU A 84 2.10 -12.18 4.59
C GLU A 84 2.55 -11.77 5.99
N TYR A 85 3.83 -11.45 6.13
CA TYR A 85 4.40 -10.93 7.38
C TYR A 85 3.78 -9.59 7.77
N ALA A 86 3.62 -8.67 6.82
CA ALA A 86 2.90 -7.43 7.03
C ALA A 86 1.45 -7.68 7.48
N HIS A 87 0.77 -8.65 6.86
CA HIS A 87 -0.62 -8.97 7.21
C HIS A 87 -0.70 -9.51 8.66
N LEU A 88 0.26 -10.36 9.04
CA LEU A 88 0.38 -10.86 10.41
C LEU A 88 0.56 -9.74 11.43
N LEU A 89 1.41 -8.75 11.14
CA LEU A 89 1.72 -7.65 12.06
C LEU A 89 0.59 -6.63 12.20
N PHE A 90 -0.04 -6.24 11.09
CA PHE A 90 -0.94 -5.08 11.05
C PHE A 90 -2.42 -5.43 10.99
N PHE A 91 -2.78 -6.65 10.58
CA PHE A 91 -4.17 -7.02 10.30
C PHE A 91 -4.63 -8.29 11.00
N ASN A 92 -3.72 -9.03 11.62
CA ASN A 92 -4.13 -10.22 12.33
C ASN A 92 -4.64 -9.87 13.73
N THR A 93 -5.93 -10.05 13.94
CA THR A 93 -6.60 -9.87 15.25
C THR A 93 -6.58 -11.13 16.11
N TYR A 94 -5.98 -12.24 15.65
CA TYR A 94 -5.97 -13.52 16.35
C TYR A 94 -4.56 -14.16 16.32
N CYS A 95 -4.11 -14.80 17.40
CA CYS A 95 -2.77 -15.40 17.45
C CYS A 95 -2.59 -16.49 16.37
N HIS A 96 -1.55 -16.36 15.54
CA HIS A 96 -1.08 -17.44 14.68
C HIS A 96 -0.36 -18.47 15.58
N VAL A 97 -0.87 -19.69 15.66
CA VAL A 97 -0.18 -20.78 16.37
C VAL A 97 0.75 -21.44 15.36
N SER A 98 2.04 -21.13 15.45
CA SER A 98 3.10 -21.82 14.68
C SER A 98 3.25 -23.24 15.22
N HIS A 99 3.32 -24.23 14.34
CA HIS A 99 3.44 -25.65 14.68
C HIS A 99 4.83 -26.20 14.30
#